data_AF-A0A1F9X1A2-F1
#
_entry.id   AF-A0A1F9X1A2-F1
#
_cell.length_a   1.000
_cell.length_b   1.000
_cell.length_c   1.000
_cell.angle_alpha   90.00
_cell.angle_beta   90.00
_cell.angle_gamma   90.00
#
_symmetry.space_group_name_H-M   'P 1'
#
loop_
_entity.id
_entity.type
_entity.pdbx_description
1 polymer ?
#
loop_
_entity_poly.entity_id
_entity_poly.type
_entity_poly.pdbx_seq_one_letter_code
_entity_poly.pdbx_strand_id
1 'polypeptide(L)'
;MNKKQNGFTLIELLIGMTILVIIITTVYASYRVGLKAYQKIEKESYFNQNMRQSWQVISHDLRCAFMSSNKNIKFIGENIRANEFTSSKITFFTFLPDTGTPSNTLAEVSYYIDTDPSTPYEGLVKETNGKKQEIAPFVKSFKLRYFDGFSWKDTWGINESGQVTPQSRMLTLAVEVQVQLDDKTLTTVAPIMSN
;
A
#
# COMPACT_ATOMS: atom_id res chain seq x y z
N MET A 1 81.76 -3.61 0.97
CA MET A 1 80.77 -2.53 0.76
C MET A 1 79.65 -2.70 1.79
N ASN A 2 79.69 -1.96 2.90
CA ASN A 2 78.64 -2.03 3.93
C ASN A 2 77.42 -1.24 3.47
N LYS A 3 76.32 -1.93 3.17
CA LYS A 3 75.00 -1.32 2.97
C LYS A 3 74.50 -0.82 4.33
N LYS A 4 74.43 0.50 4.53
CA LYS A 4 73.70 1.07 5.66
C LYS A 4 72.22 0.75 5.49
N GLN A 5 71.66 -0.04 6.40
CA GLN A 5 70.22 -0.22 6.52
C GLN A 5 69.66 0.98 7.29
N ASN A 6 68.97 1.88 6.59
CA ASN A 6 68.25 2.97 7.23
C ASN A 6 66.97 2.40 7.85
N GLY A 7 66.91 2.36 9.19
CA GLY A 7 65.68 2.06 9.91
C GLY A 7 64.70 3.23 9.84
N PHE A 8 63.41 2.93 9.97
CA PHE A 8 62.37 3.96 10.06
C PHE A 8 62.59 4.85 11.27
N THR A 9 62.40 6.16 11.09
CA THR A 9 62.45 7.10 12.20
C THR A 9 61.14 7.05 13.00
N LEU A 10 61.20 7.36 14.30
CA LEU A 10 60.01 7.33 15.17
C LEU A 10 58.90 8.28 14.67
N ILE A 11 59.29 9.42 14.08
CA ILE A 11 58.35 10.39 13.49
C ILE A 11 57.64 9.81 12.26
N GLU A 12 58.33 9.01 11.45
CA GLU A 12 57.79 8.42 10.22
C GLU A 12 56.77 7.33 10.54
N LEU A 13 57.00 6.56 11.61
CA LEU A 13 56.03 5.59 12.13
C LEU A 13 54.78 6.30 12.68
N LEU A 14 54.96 7.42 13.38
CA LEU A 14 53.85 8.22 13.91
C LEU A 14 52.99 8.79 12.78
N ILE A 15 53.62 9.36 11.74
CA ILE A 15 52.92 9.88 10.57
C ILE A 15 52.18 8.75 9.83
N GLY A 16 52.85 7.62 9.59
CA GLY A 16 52.23 6.46 8.94
C GLY A 16 51.00 5.95 9.70
N MET A 17 51.08 5.88 11.03
CA MET A 17 49.95 5.48 11.88
C MET A 17 48.80 6.49 11.82
N THR A 18 49.08 7.80 11.84
CA THR A 18 48.04 8.83 11.73
C THR A 18 47.30 8.75 10.39
N ILE A 19 48.03 8.59 9.28
CA ILE A 19 47.44 8.44 7.95
C ILE A 19 46.57 7.18 7.89
N LEU A 20 47.05 6.07 8.45
CA LEU A 20 46.30 4.81 8.48
C LEU A 20 44.99 4.94 9.27
N VAL A 21 44.99 5.64 10.40
CA VAL A 21 43.77 5.94 11.17
C VAL A 21 42.80 6.80 10.35
N ILE A 22 43.29 7.84 9.67
CA ILE A 22 42.45 8.69 8.80
C ILE A 22 41.83 7.88 7.64
N ILE A 23 42.58 6.98 7.02
CA ILE A 23 42.07 6.11 5.96
C ILE A 23 40.98 5.18 6.50
N ILE A 24 41.25 4.47 7.59
CA ILE A 24 40.29 3.51 8.17
C ILE A 24 39.01 4.22 8.60
N THR A 25 39.12 5.37 9.26
CA THR A 25 37.94 6.16 9.67
C THR A 25 37.10 6.61 8.49
N THR A 26 37.74 7.04 7.40
CA THR A 26 37.05 7.46 6.17
C THR A 26 36.33 6.28 5.50
N VAL A 27 37.00 5.13 5.39
CA VAL A 27 36.41 3.90 4.83
C VAL A 27 35.22 3.45 5.68
N TYR A 28 35.37 3.45 7.01
CA TYR A 28 34.33 3.05 7.93
C TYR A 28 33.11 3.98 7.90
N ALA A 29 33.34 5.29 7.84
CA ALA A 29 32.28 6.28 7.67
C ALA A 29 31.51 6.06 6.36
N SER A 30 32.24 5.86 5.26
CA SER A 30 31.65 5.59 3.94
C SER A 30 30.79 4.32 3.94
N TYR A 31 31.30 3.25 4.56
CA TYR A 31 30.56 1.99 4.70
C TYR A 31 29.27 2.16 5.53
N ARG A 32 29.34 2.88 6.67
CA ARG A 32 28.16 3.15 7.50
C ARG A 32 27.10 3.97 6.75
N VAL A 33 27.51 4.96 5.97
CA VAL A 33 26.57 5.75 5.14
C VAL A 33 25.94 4.86 4.08
N GLY A 34 26.74 4.02 3.41
CA GLY A 34 26.25 3.07 2.42
C GLY A 34 25.22 2.09 3.00
N LEU A 35 25.50 1.49 4.16
CA LEU A 35 24.56 0.57 4.82
C LEU A 35 23.24 1.26 5.19
N LYS A 36 23.29 2.47 5.74
CA LYS A 36 22.07 3.22 6.08
C LYS A 36 21.25 3.56 4.84
N ALA A 37 21.92 3.95 3.75
CA ALA A 37 21.26 4.22 2.48
C ALA A 37 20.61 2.95 1.90
N TYR A 38 21.33 1.83 1.93
CA TYR A 38 20.84 0.54 1.47
C TYR A 38 19.57 0.10 2.20
N GLN A 39 19.60 0.11 3.54
CA GLN A 39 18.43 -0.29 4.35
C GLN A 39 17.21 0.61 4.12
N LYS A 40 17.44 1.92 3.88
CA LYS A 40 16.35 2.83 3.54
C LYS A 40 15.75 2.48 2.18
N ILE A 41 16.59 2.30 1.16
CA ILE A 41 16.15 1.97 -0.20
C ILE A 41 15.40 0.64 -0.24
N GLU A 42 15.89 -0.37 0.48
CA GLU A 42 15.27 -1.70 0.54
C GLU A 42 13.84 -1.64 1.10
N LYS A 43 13.64 -0.93 2.23
CA LYS A 43 12.31 -0.72 2.81
C LYS A 43 11.37 0.02 1.86
N GLU A 44 11.87 1.06 1.21
CA GLU A 44 11.07 1.82 0.23
C GLU A 44 10.73 1.00 -1.01
N SER A 45 11.65 0.17 -1.48
CA SER A 45 11.45 -0.72 -2.63
C SER A 45 10.37 -1.76 -2.32
N TYR A 46 10.47 -2.42 -1.16
CA TYR A 46 9.49 -3.39 -0.70
C TYR A 46 8.08 -2.78 -0.62
N PHE A 47 7.97 -1.58 -0.04
CA PHE A 47 6.70 -0.86 0.04
C PHE A 47 6.12 -0.54 -1.34
N ASN A 48 6.92 0.06 -2.22
CA ASN A 48 6.46 0.46 -3.56
C ASN A 48 6.03 -0.75 -4.40
N GLN A 49 6.72 -1.89 -4.23
CA GLN A 49 6.37 -3.13 -4.91
C GLN A 49 5.05 -3.70 -4.39
N ASN A 50 4.89 -3.80 -3.07
CA ASN A 50 3.63 -4.24 -2.47
C ASN A 50 2.48 -3.34 -2.89
N MET A 51 2.61 -2.02 -2.76
CA MET A 51 1.56 -1.06 -3.18
C MET A 51 1.20 -1.19 -4.65
N ARG A 52 2.18 -1.42 -5.53
CA ARG A 52 1.92 -1.64 -6.96
C ARG A 52 1.11 -2.91 -7.20
N GLN A 53 1.44 -4.00 -6.52
CA GLN A 53 0.70 -5.26 -6.61
C GLN A 53 -0.72 -5.10 -6.05
N SER A 54 -0.86 -4.51 -4.87
CA SER A 54 -2.15 -4.20 -4.25
C SER A 54 -3.02 -3.35 -5.15
N TRP A 55 -2.44 -2.31 -5.76
CA TRP A 55 -3.14 -1.44 -6.70
C TRP A 55 -3.62 -2.18 -7.95
N GLN A 56 -2.80 -3.07 -8.51
CA GLN A 56 -3.22 -3.88 -9.65
C GLN A 56 -4.44 -4.74 -9.32
N VAL A 57 -4.48 -5.35 -8.12
CA VAL A 57 -5.63 -6.14 -7.66
C VAL A 57 -6.86 -5.25 -7.48
N ILE A 58 -6.75 -4.14 -6.74
CA ILE A 58 -7.88 -3.21 -6.50
C ILE A 58 -8.41 -2.64 -7.83
N SER A 59 -7.51 -2.17 -8.69
CA SER A 59 -7.89 -1.58 -9.97
C SER A 59 -8.50 -2.62 -10.91
N HIS A 60 -8.05 -3.87 -10.88
CA HIS A 60 -8.65 -4.95 -11.65
C HIS A 60 -10.08 -5.22 -11.17
N ASP A 61 -10.24 -5.42 -9.85
CA ASP A 61 -11.55 -5.72 -9.27
C ASP A 61 -12.56 -4.59 -9.51
N LEU A 62 -12.14 -3.32 -9.34
CA LEU A 62 -12.96 -2.14 -9.61
C LEU A 62 -13.35 -2.01 -11.08
N ARG A 63 -12.47 -2.35 -12.03
CA ARG A 63 -12.78 -2.32 -13.47
C ARG A 63 -13.75 -3.43 -13.86
N CYS A 64 -13.72 -4.55 -13.15
CA CYS A 64 -14.64 -5.66 -13.31
C CYS A 64 -15.88 -5.54 -12.42
N ALA A 65 -16.08 -4.38 -11.77
CA ALA A 65 -17.25 -4.15 -10.92
C ALA A 65 -18.52 -4.28 -11.76
N PHE A 66 -19.43 -5.14 -11.30
CA PHE A 66 -20.63 -5.48 -12.02
C PHE A 66 -21.86 -5.00 -11.25
N MET A 67 -22.78 -4.40 -12.01
CA MET A 67 -24.08 -3.97 -11.51
C MET A 67 -25.16 -4.66 -12.34
N SER A 68 -26.20 -5.17 -11.66
CA SER A 68 -27.36 -5.75 -12.32
C SER A 68 -28.64 -5.23 -11.67
N SER A 69 -29.77 -5.40 -12.36
CA SER A 69 -31.10 -5.01 -11.88
C SER A 69 -31.56 -5.80 -10.64
N ASN A 70 -30.80 -6.79 -10.18
CA ASN A 70 -31.09 -7.52 -8.96
C ASN A 70 -30.89 -6.64 -7.71
N LYS A 71 -31.88 -6.63 -6.80
CA LYS A 71 -31.90 -5.80 -5.59
C LYS A 71 -30.78 -6.13 -4.58
N ASN A 72 -30.17 -7.31 -4.70
CA ASN A 72 -29.12 -7.78 -3.79
C ASN A 72 -27.73 -7.28 -4.18
N ILE A 73 -27.51 -6.91 -5.44
CA ILE A 73 -26.23 -6.39 -5.90
C ILE A 73 -26.20 -4.90 -5.58
N LYS A 74 -25.17 -4.45 -4.86
CA LYS A 74 -25.02 -3.06 -4.44
C LYS A 74 -23.54 -2.67 -4.53
N PHE A 75 -23.31 -1.40 -4.78
CA PHE A 75 -22.01 -0.75 -4.66
C PHE A 75 -22.10 0.25 -3.50
N ILE A 76 -21.37 -0.02 -2.43
CA ILE A 76 -21.42 0.77 -1.19
C ILE A 76 -20.01 1.21 -0.84
N GLY A 77 -19.86 2.50 -0.61
CA GLY A 77 -18.65 3.13 -0.12
C GLY A 77 -18.95 3.91 1.13
N GLU A 78 -18.43 3.46 2.26
CA GLU A 78 -18.63 4.10 3.56
C GLU A 78 -17.30 4.53 4.18
N ASN A 79 -17.36 5.53 5.06
CA ASN A 79 -16.21 5.92 5.87
C ASN A 79 -16.35 5.32 7.25
N ILE A 80 -15.40 4.45 7.61
CA ILE A 80 -15.25 3.88 8.93
C ILE A 80 -14.37 4.84 9.74
N ARG A 81 -14.98 5.46 10.76
CA ARG A 81 -14.23 6.20 11.78
C ARG A 81 -13.81 5.20 12.86
N ALA A 82 -12.56 4.78 12.85
CA ALA A 82 -11.97 3.95 13.91
C ALA A 82 -10.97 4.81 14.70
N ASN A 83 -11.32 5.16 15.94
CA ASN A 83 -10.52 5.94 16.91
C ASN A 83 -9.85 7.21 16.36
N GLU A 84 -8.64 7.07 15.79
CA GLU A 84 -7.74 8.16 15.39
C GLU A 84 -7.55 8.25 13.86
N PHE A 85 -7.99 7.25 13.10
CA PHE A 85 -7.82 7.20 11.64
C PHE A 85 -9.17 7.13 10.93
N THR A 86 -9.33 7.97 9.92
CA THR A 86 -10.40 7.81 8.94
C THR A 86 -9.97 6.73 7.96
N SER A 87 -10.63 5.58 8.01
CA SER A 87 -10.53 4.55 6.98
C SER A 87 -11.84 4.54 6.18
N SER A 88 -11.77 4.13 4.94
CA SER A 88 -12.93 3.86 4.11
C SER A 88 -13.13 2.35 4.00
N LYS A 89 -14.37 1.93 3.76
CA LYS A 89 -14.70 0.59 3.34
C LYS A 89 -15.50 0.67 2.05
N ILE A 90 -15.16 -0.19 1.12
CA ILE A 90 -15.89 -0.34 -0.13
C ILE A 90 -16.31 -1.79 -0.28
N THR A 91 -17.57 -2.00 -0.63
CA THR A 91 -18.17 -3.31 -0.88
C THR A 91 -18.89 -3.27 -2.22
N PHE A 92 -18.53 -4.20 -3.10
CA PHE A 92 -19.11 -4.30 -4.43
C PHE A 92 -19.01 -5.73 -4.96
N PHE A 93 -19.70 -5.99 -6.07
CA PHE A 93 -19.67 -7.28 -6.73
C PHE A 93 -18.78 -7.24 -7.97
N THR A 94 -17.96 -8.26 -8.15
CA THR A 94 -17.03 -8.36 -9.29
C THR A 94 -16.94 -9.80 -9.79
N PHE A 95 -16.51 -9.96 -11.03
CA PHE A 95 -16.19 -11.28 -11.59
C PHE A 95 -14.74 -11.63 -11.26
N LEU A 96 -14.55 -12.76 -10.57
CA LEU A 96 -13.21 -13.25 -10.27
C LEU A 96 -12.65 -14.02 -11.48
N PRO A 97 -11.34 -13.94 -11.75
CA PRO A 97 -10.70 -14.79 -12.73
C PRO A 97 -10.82 -16.27 -12.34
N ASP A 98 -10.97 -17.15 -13.32
CA ASP A 98 -11.10 -18.60 -13.12
C ASP A 98 -9.85 -19.16 -12.43
N THR A 99 -10.01 -19.63 -11.19
CA THR A 99 -8.94 -20.23 -10.38
C THR A 99 -8.86 -21.76 -10.54
N GLY A 100 -9.48 -22.33 -11.60
CA GLY A 100 -9.51 -23.77 -11.85
C GLY A 100 -10.69 -24.49 -11.18
N THR A 101 -11.56 -23.74 -10.53
CA THR A 101 -12.91 -24.18 -10.13
C THR A 101 -13.89 -23.35 -10.94
N PRO A 102 -14.88 -23.94 -11.64
CA PRO A 102 -15.81 -23.21 -12.49
C PRO A 102 -16.66 -22.28 -11.63
N SER A 103 -16.13 -21.08 -11.40
CA SER A 103 -16.73 -20.02 -10.63
C SER A 103 -16.81 -18.83 -11.55
N ASN A 104 -17.57 -18.96 -12.64
CA ASN A 104 -18.09 -17.81 -13.39
C ASN A 104 -19.18 -17.10 -12.56
N THR A 105 -18.91 -16.99 -11.26
CA THR A 105 -19.84 -16.68 -10.20
C THR A 105 -19.47 -15.32 -9.68
N LEU A 106 -20.46 -14.44 -9.66
CA LEU A 106 -20.36 -13.12 -9.09
C LEU A 106 -19.91 -13.23 -7.62
N ALA A 107 -18.82 -12.56 -7.27
CA ALA A 107 -18.30 -12.54 -5.90
C ALA A 107 -18.49 -11.17 -5.26
N GLU A 108 -18.85 -11.16 -3.99
CA GLU A 108 -18.84 -9.95 -3.17
C GLU A 108 -17.41 -9.72 -2.66
N VAL A 109 -16.85 -8.56 -2.98
CA VAL A 109 -15.53 -8.14 -2.54
C VAL A 109 -15.66 -6.90 -1.67
N SER A 110 -14.99 -6.93 -0.51
CA SER A 110 -14.87 -5.80 0.39
C SER A 110 -13.42 -5.45 0.65
N TYR A 111 -13.09 -4.16 0.63
CA TYR A 111 -11.77 -3.66 1.03
C TYR A 111 -11.90 -2.74 2.23
N TYR A 112 -11.07 -2.96 3.24
CA TYR A 112 -10.99 -2.16 4.46
C TYR A 112 -9.65 -2.41 5.16
N ILE A 113 -9.29 -1.57 6.11
CA ILE A 113 -8.14 -1.81 6.98
C ILE A 113 -8.57 -2.71 8.14
N ASP A 114 -7.90 -3.87 8.31
CA ASP A 114 -8.15 -4.69 9.50
C ASP A 114 -7.45 -4.06 10.70
N THR A 115 -8.22 -3.79 11.75
CA THR A 115 -7.74 -3.22 13.02
C THR A 115 -7.96 -4.19 14.18
N ASP A 116 -8.40 -5.43 13.90
CA ASP A 116 -8.65 -6.41 14.94
C ASP A 116 -7.32 -7.04 15.41
N PRO A 117 -6.91 -6.82 16.68
CA PRO A 117 -5.68 -7.38 17.23
C PRO A 117 -5.71 -8.91 17.34
N SER A 118 -6.87 -9.54 17.12
CA SER A 118 -7.05 -11.00 17.10
C SER A 118 -6.66 -11.61 15.76
N THR A 119 -6.54 -10.80 14.70
CA THR A 119 -6.11 -11.25 13.38
C THR A 119 -4.61 -10.97 13.19
N PRO A 120 -3.87 -11.82 12.44
CA PRO A 120 -2.46 -11.58 12.16
C PRO A 120 -2.23 -10.49 11.10
N TYR A 121 -3.29 -9.80 10.64
CA TYR A 121 -3.24 -8.87 9.53
C TYR A 121 -3.09 -7.45 10.06
N GLU A 122 -2.03 -6.76 9.64
CA GLU A 122 -1.76 -5.37 9.99
C GLU A 122 -1.79 -4.53 8.72
N GLY A 123 -2.97 -4.19 8.20
CA GLY A 123 -3.07 -3.34 7.01
C GLY A 123 -4.32 -3.54 6.18
N LEU A 124 -4.19 -3.31 4.87
CA LEU A 124 -5.29 -3.38 3.91
C LEU A 124 -5.60 -4.83 3.58
N VAL A 125 -6.84 -5.23 3.85
CA VAL A 125 -7.36 -6.56 3.56
C VAL A 125 -8.42 -6.51 2.47
N LYS A 126 -8.47 -7.60 1.70
CA LYS A 126 -9.54 -7.93 0.76
C LYS A 126 -10.33 -9.10 1.34
N GLU A 127 -11.63 -8.91 1.52
CA GLU A 127 -12.55 -9.96 1.89
C GLU A 127 -13.36 -10.37 0.65
N THR A 128 -13.34 -11.66 0.31
CA THR A 128 -14.06 -12.22 -0.85
C THR A 128 -15.00 -13.31 -0.38
N ASN A 129 -16.31 -13.09 -0.48
CA ASN A 129 -17.34 -14.00 0.04
C ASN A 129 -17.06 -14.48 1.49
N GLY A 130 -16.58 -13.57 2.36
CA GLY A 130 -16.24 -13.87 3.77
C GLY A 130 -14.85 -14.46 4.00
N LYS A 131 -14.05 -14.69 2.94
CA LYS A 131 -12.63 -15.08 3.08
C LYS A 131 -11.75 -13.84 3.07
N LYS A 132 -11.06 -13.58 4.17
CA LYS A 132 -10.09 -12.48 4.29
C LYS A 132 -8.73 -12.86 3.72
N GLN A 133 -8.13 -11.94 2.98
CA GLN A 133 -6.77 -12.00 2.48
C GLN A 133 -6.10 -10.65 2.67
N GLU A 134 -4.91 -10.64 3.26
CA GLU A 134 -4.09 -9.43 3.32
C GLU A 134 -3.51 -9.12 1.94
N ILE A 135 -3.69 -7.87 1.49
CA ILE A 135 -3.24 -7.42 0.17
C ILE A 135 -2.11 -6.40 0.30
N ALA A 136 -2.11 -5.59 1.35
CA ALA A 136 -1.08 -4.59 1.56
C ALA A 136 -0.77 -4.42 3.06
N PRO A 137 0.36 -4.96 3.54
CA PRO A 137 0.75 -4.83 4.94
C PRO A 137 1.16 -3.39 5.26
N PHE A 138 1.06 -3.05 6.53
CA PHE A 138 1.42 -1.79 7.18
C PHE A 138 0.61 -0.55 6.79
N VAL A 139 -0.38 -0.66 5.91
CA VAL A 139 -1.24 0.48 5.54
C VAL A 139 -1.98 1.02 6.78
N LYS A 140 -1.76 2.30 7.09
CA LYS A 140 -2.36 2.96 8.27
C LYS A 140 -3.66 3.69 7.96
N SER A 141 -3.76 4.27 6.76
CA SER A 141 -4.99 4.93 6.30
C SER A 141 -5.30 4.54 4.87
N PHE A 142 -6.58 4.36 4.62
CA PHE A 142 -7.16 4.00 3.33
C PHE A 142 -8.37 4.88 3.15
N LYS A 143 -8.30 5.84 2.23
CA LYS A 143 -9.38 6.79 1.95
C LYS A 143 -9.84 6.61 0.51
N LEU A 144 -11.16 6.63 0.33
CA LEU A 144 -11.80 6.48 -0.96
C LEU A 144 -12.63 7.72 -1.29
N ARG A 145 -12.55 8.15 -2.55
CA ARG A 145 -13.48 9.13 -3.11
C ARG A 145 -14.08 8.59 -4.40
N TYR A 146 -15.35 8.92 -4.62
CA TYR A 146 -16.17 8.37 -5.69
C TYR A 146 -16.62 9.51 -6.62
N PHE A 147 -16.41 9.35 -7.91
CA PHE A 147 -16.78 10.32 -8.92
C PHE A 147 -18.15 10.01 -9.54
N ASP A 148 -19.11 10.93 -9.41
CA ASP A 148 -20.46 10.77 -9.99
C ASP A 148 -20.60 11.31 -11.43
N GLY A 149 -19.51 11.83 -12.01
CA GLY A 149 -19.52 12.51 -13.31
C GLY A 149 -19.45 14.03 -13.19
N PHE A 150 -19.76 14.60 -12.02
CA PHE A 150 -19.73 16.04 -11.77
C PHE A 150 -18.82 16.41 -10.60
N SER A 151 -18.85 15.62 -9.52
CA SER A 151 -18.20 15.91 -8.26
C SER A 151 -17.64 14.65 -7.59
N TRP A 152 -16.61 14.85 -6.77
CA TRP A 152 -16.04 13.80 -5.93
C TRP A 152 -16.79 13.75 -4.59
N LYS A 153 -17.20 12.55 -4.19
CA LYS A 153 -17.92 12.29 -2.93
C LYS A 153 -17.11 11.35 -2.05
N ASP A 154 -17.10 11.60 -0.74
CA ASP A 154 -16.38 10.76 0.23
C ASP A 154 -17.15 9.46 0.56
N THR A 155 -18.43 9.37 0.20
CA THR A 155 -19.27 8.17 0.36
C THR A 155 -20.06 7.87 -0.91
N TRP A 156 -20.47 6.62 -1.07
CA TRP A 156 -21.30 6.18 -2.19
C TRP A 156 -22.37 5.20 -1.73
N GLY A 157 -23.61 5.39 -2.21
CA GLY A 157 -24.70 4.46 -1.93
C GLY A 157 -25.15 4.42 -0.47
N ILE A 158 -24.64 5.32 0.38
CA ILE A 158 -24.99 5.41 1.80
C ILE A 158 -25.18 6.87 2.22
N ASN A 159 -26.17 7.13 3.08
CA ASN A 159 -26.42 8.44 3.67
C ASN A 159 -25.47 8.68 4.86
N GLU A 160 -25.40 9.91 5.35
CA GLU A 160 -24.73 10.24 6.63
C GLU A 160 -25.30 9.46 7.83
N SER A 161 -26.57 9.05 7.76
CA SER A 161 -27.22 8.22 8.77
C SER A 161 -26.96 6.71 8.63
N GLY A 162 -26.07 6.28 7.72
CA GLY A 162 -25.72 4.87 7.50
C GLY A 162 -26.80 4.05 6.76
N GLN A 163 -27.85 4.69 6.25
CA GLN A 163 -28.88 4.01 5.45
C GLN A 163 -28.40 3.83 4.01
N VAL A 164 -28.84 2.77 3.35
CA VAL A 164 -28.50 2.53 1.93
C VAL A 164 -29.39 3.37 1.04
N THR A 165 -28.80 4.23 0.20
CA THR A 165 -29.55 5.05 -0.77
C THR A 165 -29.82 4.29 -2.07
N PRO A 166 -30.79 4.74 -2.89
CA PRO A 166 -30.96 4.23 -4.26
C PRO A 166 -29.70 4.35 -5.12
N GLN A 167 -28.79 5.29 -4.81
CA GLN A 167 -27.50 5.47 -5.47
C GLN A 167 -26.60 4.23 -5.33
N SER A 168 -26.83 3.37 -4.34
CA SER A 168 -26.09 2.11 -4.18
C SER A 168 -26.30 1.15 -5.35
N ARG A 169 -27.26 1.43 -6.23
CA ARG A 169 -27.56 0.65 -7.44
C ARG A 169 -26.94 1.23 -8.71
N MET A 170 -26.06 2.22 -8.55
CA MET A 170 -25.31 2.83 -9.64
C MET A 170 -23.82 2.63 -9.37
N LEU A 171 -23.06 2.38 -10.43
CA LEU A 171 -21.61 2.45 -10.39
C LEU A 171 -21.19 3.91 -10.43
N THR A 172 -20.17 4.23 -9.64
CA THR A 172 -19.39 5.47 -9.80
C THR A 172 -18.56 5.38 -11.08
N LEU A 173 -18.25 6.51 -11.71
CA LEU A 173 -17.43 6.53 -12.93
C LEU A 173 -15.94 6.30 -12.63
N ALA A 174 -15.48 6.73 -11.46
CA ALA A 174 -14.09 6.56 -11.04
C ALA A 174 -13.99 6.53 -9.52
N VAL A 175 -13.02 5.77 -9.02
CA VAL A 175 -12.67 5.72 -7.60
C VAL A 175 -11.26 6.25 -7.45
N GLU A 176 -11.11 7.29 -6.64
CA GLU A 176 -9.81 7.73 -6.16
C GLU A 176 -9.50 6.95 -4.88
N VAL A 177 -8.36 6.29 -4.87
CA VAL A 177 -7.83 5.52 -3.76
C VAL A 177 -6.61 6.24 -3.23
N GLN A 178 -6.68 6.64 -1.96
CA GLN A 178 -5.59 7.26 -1.24
C GLN A 178 -5.16 6.34 -0.11
N VAL A 179 -3.88 5.97 -0.11
CA VAL A 179 -3.27 5.10 0.90
C VAL A 179 -2.18 5.87 1.60
N GLN A 180 -2.13 5.80 2.93
CA GLN A 180 -1.06 6.38 3.73
C GLN A 180 -0.32 5.30 4.51
N LEU A 181 1.01 5.33 4.41
CA LEU A 181 1.93 4.57 5.23
C LEU A 181 2.94 5.54 5.86
N ASP A 182 3.00 5.59 7.18
CA ASP A 182 3.89 6.48 7.93
C ASP A 182 3.82 7.92 7.38
N ASP A 183 4.91 8.40 6.78
CA ASP A 183 5.05 9.75 6.23
C ASP A 183 4.71 9.85 4.72
N LYS A 184 4.35 8.74 4.07
CA LYS A 184 4.10 8.68 2.62
C LYS A 184 2.62 8.49 2.32
N THR A 185 2.11 9.34 1.43
CA THR A 185 0.77 9.22 0.85
C THR A 185 0.88 8.87 -0.63
N LEU A 186 0.10 7.89 -1.06
CA LEU A 186 -0.05 7.52 -2.47
C LEU A 186 -1.51 7.70 -2.85
N THR A 187 -1.75 8.46 -3.90
CA THR A 187 -3.09 8.67 -4.45
C THR A 187 -3.12 8.17 -5.88
N THR A 188 -4.16 7.43 -6.22
CA THR A 188 -4.34 6.84 -7.55
C THR A 188 -5.81 6.78 -7.91
N VAL A 189 -6.14 6.80 -9.20
CA VAL A 189 -7.53 6.82 -9.68
C VAL A 189 -7.76 5.61 -10.58
N ALA A 190 -8.81 4.84 -10.28
CA ALA A 190 -9.29 3.76 -11.12
C ALA A 190 -10.60 4.19 -11.79
N PRO A 191 -10.65 4.29 -13.14
CA PRO A 191 -11.92 4.41 -13.83
C PRO A 191 -12.68 3.08 -13.74
N ILE A 192 -13.99 3.19 -13.54
CA ILE A 192 -14.91 2.05 -13.61
C ILE A 192 -15.62 2.16 -14.97
N MET A 193 -15.54 1.10 -15.77
CA MET A 193 -16.23 1.08 -17.05
C MET A 193 -17.67 0.64 -16.80
N SER A 194 -18.64 1.49 -17.15
CA SER A 194 -20.02 1.05 -17.26
C SER A 194 -20.13 0.14 -18.49
N ASN A 195 -20.29 -1.16 -18.27
CA ASN A 195 -20.70 -2.08 -19.35
C ASN A 195 -22.17 -1.87 -19.72
#